data_AF-A0A8T1VV82-F1
#
_entry.id   AF-A0A8T1VV82-F1
#
_cell.length_a   1.000
_cell.length_b   1.000
_cell.length_c   1.000
_cell.angle_alpha   90.00
_cell.angle_beta   90.00
_cell.angle_gamma   90.00
#
_symmetry.space_group_name_H-M   'P 1'
#
loop_
_entity.id
_entity.type
_entity.pdbx_description
1 polymer ?
#
loop_
_entity_poly.entity_id
_entity_poly.type
_entity_poly.pdbx_seq_one_letter_code
_entity_poly.pdbx_strand_id
1 'polypeptide(L)'
;MDGYENQRTFYDAKWMNEEADMTEEIVGGNVFEFSTEIANLEGEKELTKKADKGKYGVGYFQPDDCDNENTTCEFTAYPEYDNLKSAYTGTKNSTVEMDSFTPTRTSALKCPSTLSMDLPDTPDIEALSCSVAQPVCDGEKSNNFDSSTLADLNEGQTASSSTASGSSTSAEDKASGGARASIASSVEAVALLLAAFLVLQ
;
A
#
# COMPACT_ATOMS: atom_id res chain seq x y z
N MET A 1 19.50 -11.85 22.30
CA MET A 1 18.66 -13.06 22.51
C MET A 1 18.95 -14.05 21.38
N ASP A 2 18.78 -15.35 21.60
CA ASP A 2 18.96 -16.42 20.58
C ASP A 2 20.32 -16.47 19.84
N GLY A 3 21.36 -15.95 20.50
CA GLY A 3 22.72 -15.88 19.99
C GLY A 3 23.01 -14.70 19.05
N TYR A 4 22.06 -13.78 18.85
CA TYR A 4 22.29 -12.55 18.08
C TYR A 4 22.91 -11.45 18.95
N GLU A 5 23.97 -10.81 18.45
CA GLU A 5 24.77 -9.83 19.20
C GLU A 5 24.11 -8.45 19.33
N ASN A 6 23.37 -7.99 18.32
CA ASN A 6 22.63 -6.73 18.34
C ASN A 6 21.22 -6.94 17.78
N GLN A 7 20.25 -6.21 18.32
CA GLN A 7 18.84 -6.27 17.89
C GLN A 7 18.23 -4.88 17.93
N ARG A 8 17.55 -4.49 16.86
CA ARG A 8 16.73 -3.27 16.82
C ARG A 8 15.43 -3.49 17.60
N THR A 9 15.11 -2.56 18.50
CA THR A 9 13.91 -2.61 19.35
C THR A 9 12.72 -1.86 18.76
N PHE A 10 12.95 -0.99 17.77
CA PHE A 10 11.94 -0.16 17.10
C PHE A 10 11.15 0.78 18.03
N TYR A 11 11.79 1.31 19.08
CA TYR A 11 11.16 2.29 19.97
C TYR A 11 10.80 3.61 19.29
N ASP A 12 11.53 3.95 18.23
CA ASP A 12 11.26 5.06 17.32
C ASP A 12 9.88 4.95 16.67
N ALA A 13 9.36 3.75 16.43
CA ALA A 13 8.00 3.58 15.88
C ALA A 13 6.94 4.21 16.80
N LYS A 14 7.03 4.01 18.11
CA LYS A 14 6.11 4.66 19.05
C LYS A 14 6.26 6.19 19.01
N TRP A 15 7.52 6.66 19.06
CA TRP A 15 7.80 8.09 19.08
C TRP A 15 7.27 8.80 17.83
N MET A 16 7.51 8.25 16.64
CA MET A 16 7.04 8.84 15.38
C MET A 16 5.52 8.77 15.19
N ASN A 17 4.86 7.74 15.71
CA ASN A 17 3.45 7.48 15.40
C ASN A 17 2.47 7.84 16.54
N GLU A 18 2.95 8.13 17.75
CA GLU A 18 2.07 8.42 18.90
C GLU A 18 2.37 9.74 19.61
N GLU A 19 3.56 10.30 19.48
CA GLU A 19 3.89 11.56 20.17
C GLU A 19 3.36 12.76 19.36
N ALA A 20 2.72 13.70 20.05
CA ALA A 20 1.98 14.78 19.41
C ALA A 20 2.89 15.71 18.58
N ASP A 21 4.08 16.01 19.10
CA ASP A 21 5.09 16.83 18.42
C ASP A 21 5.61 16.19 17.12
N MET A 22 5.53 14.87 16.99
CA MET A 22 5.92 14.14 15.79
C MET A 22 4.75 13.98 14.82
N THR A 23 3.59 13.56 15.33
CA THR A 23 2.40 13.26 14.51
C THR A 23 1.73 14.50 13.92
N GLU A 24 2.01 15.70 14.43
CA GLU A 24 1.63 16.96 13.80
C GLU A 24 2.35 17.21 12.46
N GLU A 25 3.57 16.69 12.28
CA GLU A 25 4.45 17.01 11.15
C GLU A 25 4.79 15.79 10.28
N ILE A 26 4.72 14.58 10.83
CA ILE A 26 5.16 13.33 10.19
C ILE A 26 4.03 12.31 10.16
N VAL A 27 3.81 11.71 8.99
CA VAL A 27 2.79 10.67 8.76
C VAL A 27 3.46 9.29 8.73
N GLY A 28 3.96 8.87 9.89
CA GLY A 28 4.59 7.57 10.08
C GLY A 28 5.86 7.33 9.24
N GLY A 29 6.12 6.07 8.90
CA GLY A 29 7.32 5.69 8.15
C GLY A 29 7.41 4.20 7.85
N ASN A 30 8.39 3.83 7.03
CA ASN A 30 8.68 2.46 6.64
C ASN A 30 10.02 2.01 7.21
N VAL A 31 10.09 0.77 7.70
CA VAL A 31 11.36 0.19 8.14
C VAL A 31 12.20 -0.20 6.92
N PHE A 32 13.47 0.20 6.94
CA PHE A 32 14.49 -0.30 6.05
C PHE A 32 15.29 -1.41 6.77
N GLU A 33 15.36 -2.64 6.26
CA GLU A 33 14.62 -3.24 5.14
C GLU A 33 14.02 -4.59 5.59
N PHE A 34 13.26 -5.25 4.72
CA PHE A 34 12.63 -6.53 5.07
C PHE A 34 13.66 -7.66 5.17
N SER A 35 14.35 -7.96 4.07
CA SER A 35 15.39 -8.97 3.98
C SER A 35 16.77 -8.32 3.95
N THR A 36 17.73 -8.94 4.62
CA THR A 36 19.12 -8.49 4.54
C THR A 36 19.69 -8.82 3.17
N GLU A 37 20.18 -7.81 2.47
CA GLU A 37 20.91 -8.02 1.23
C GLU A 37 22.38 -8.34 1.52
N ILE A 38 22.84 -9.52 1.11
CA ILE A 38 24.26 -9.93 1.23
C ILE A 38 25.18 -8.91 0.54
N ALA A 39 24.72 -8.32 -0.57
CA ALA A 39 25.45 -7.26 -1.28
C ALA A 39 25.78 -6.06 -0.40
N ASN A 40 24.92 -5.73 0.57
CA ASN A 40 25.09 -4.57 1.45
C ASN A 40 25.97 -4.85 2.67
N LEU A 41 26.27 -6.12 3.00
CA LEU A 41 27.14 -6.47 4.12
C LEU A 41 28.56 -5.90 3.92
N GLU A 42 29.10 -5.18 4.90
CA GLU A 42 30.51 -4.76 4.85
C GLU A 42 31.41 -5.91 5.33
N GLY A 43 32.41 -6.27 4.54
CA GLY A 43 33.36 -7.33 4.89
C GLY A 43 32.95 -8.69 4.33
N GLU A 44 32.76 -9.66 5.21
CA GLU A 44 32.38 -11.03 4.83
C GLU A 44 30.96 -11.06 4.27
N LYS A 45 30.81 -11.65 3.09
CA LYS A 45 29.53 -11.77 2.38
C LYS A 45 28.77 -13.01 2.82
N GLU A 46 28.70 -13.22 4.13
CA GLU A 46 28.08 -14.39 4.75
C GLU A 46 27.16 -13.92 5.87
N LEU A 47 25.96 -14.50 5.93
CA LEU A 47 24.97 -14.16 6.94
C LEU A 47 25.32 -14.85 8.25
N THR A 48 25.67 -14.06 9.27
CA THR A 48 25.97 -14.58 10.61
C THR A 48 25.01 -14.02 11.66
N LYS A 49 25.07 -14.59 12.87
CA LYS A 49 24.36 -14.04 14.05
C LYS A 49 25.05 -12.81 14.64
N LYS A 50 26.24 -12.43 14.15
CA LYS A 50 26.98 -11.29 14.66
C LYS A 50 26.34 -9.97 14.22
N ALA A 51 26.84 -8.92 14.85
CA ALA A 51 26.55 -7.56 14.43
C ALA A 51 27.43 -7.18 13.24
N ASP A 52 26.87 -7.30 12.04
CA ASP A 52 27.55 -6.94 10.80
C ASP A 52 27.00 -5.62 10.27
N LYS A 53 27.89 -4.75 9.79
CA LYS A 53 27.43 -3.54 9.09
C LYS A 53 26.80 -3.93 7.77
N GLY A 54 25.75 -3.24 7.36
CA GLY A 54 24.95 -3.61 6.20
C GLY A 54 23.83 -4.61 6.49
N LYS A 55 23.77 -5.18 7.70
CA LYS A 55 22.69 -6.07 8.15
C LYS A 55 21.47 -5.26 8.59
N TYR A 56 20.74 -4.73 7.62
CA TYR A 56 19.57 -3.87 7.86
C TYR A 56 18.23 -4.61 7.78
N GLY A 57 18.21 -5.86 7.34
CA GLY A 57 16.99 -6.66 7.27
C GLY A 57 16.45 -7.05 8.64
N VAL A 58 15.17 -7.41 8.69
CA VAL A 58 14.56 -8.11 9.84
C VAL A 58 14.64 -9.64 9.72
N GLY A 59 15.26 -10.12 8.65
CA GLY A 59 15.56 -11.52 8.38
C GLY A 59 16.32 -11.66 7.06
N TYR A 60 16.26 -12.83 6.46
CA TYR A 60 16.95 -13.17 5.20
C TYR A 60 16.27 -14.37 4.53
N PHE A 61 16.55 -14.62 3.26
CA PHE A 61 16.04 -15.77 2.52
C PHE A 61 17.09 -16.88 2.44
N GLN A 62 16.61 -18.13 2.44
CA GLN A 62 17.43 -19.33 2.23
C GLN A 62 16.73 -20.33 1.30
N PRO A 63 17.49 -21.25 0.66
CA PRO A 63 18.95 -21.27 0.60
C PRO A 63 19.52 -20.09 -0.21
N ASP A 64 20.83 -19.84 -0.12
CA ASP A 64 21.48 -18.68 -0.76
C ASP A 64 21.34 -18.67 -2.30
N ASP A 65 21.05 -19.83 -2.90
CA ASP A 65 20.82 -20.05 -4.33
C ASP A 65 19.33 -20.14 -4.71
N CYS A 66 18.43 -19.75 -3.81
CA CYS A 66 17.00 -19.72 -4.11
C CYS A 66 16.66 -18.68 -5.21
N ASP A 67 15.70 -19.00 -6.07
CA ASP A 67 15.29 -18.17 -7.22
C ASP A 67 13.76 -17.99 -7.32
N ASN A 68 12.97 -18.68 -6.47
CA ASN A 68 11.51 -18.78 -6.54
C ASN A 68 10.94 -19.33 -7.88
N GLU A 69 11.79 -19.86 -8.76
CA GLU A 69 11.42 -20.54 -10.00
C GLU A 69 11.62 -22.06 -9.86
N ASN A 70 12.83 -22.45 -9.49
CA ASN A 70 13.25 -23.85 -9.32
C ASN A 70 13.51 -24.18 -7.84
N THR A 71 13.92 -23.18 -7.06
CA THR A 71 14.28 -23.31 -5.65
C THR A 71 13.55 -22.24 -4.85
N THR A 72 12.63 -22.68 -3.98
CA THR A 72 11.84 -21.79 -3.11
C THR A 72 12.74 -21.01 -2.15
N CYS A 73 12.52 -19.70 -2.04
CA CYS A 73 13.14 -18.87 -1.01
C CYS A 73 12.33 -18.90 0.29
N GLU A 74 12.87 -19.49 1.34
CA GLU A 74 12.28 -19.50 2.68
C GLU A 74 12.81 -18.34 3.53
N PHE A 75 11.91 -17.52 4.06
CA PHE A 75 12.29 -16.42 4.93
C PHE A 75 12.63 -16.91 6.33
N THR A 76 13.84 -16.61 6.77
CA THR A 76 14.33 -16.83 8.13
C THR A 76 14.37 -15.52 8.88
N ALA A 77 13.52 -15.40 9.90
CA ALA A 77 13.42 -14.19 10.71
C ALA A 77 14.62 -14.01 11.65
N TYR A 78 15.06 -12.77 11.80
CA TYR A 78 15.84 -12.34 12.96
C TYR A 78 14.92 -11.91 14.10
N PRO A 79 15.42 -11.79 15.35
CA PRO A 79 14.63 -11.29 16.47
C PRO A 79 14.00 -9.90 16.22
N GLU A 80 14.62 -9.08 15.38
CA GLU A 80 14.09 -7.79 14.92
C GLU A 80 12.70 -7.91 14.29
N TYR A 81 12.38 -9.04 13.64
CA TYR A 81 11.06 -9.27 13.07
C TYR A 81 9.96 -9.23 14.13
N ASP A 82 10.17 -9.92 15.25
CA ASP A 82 9.19 -9.97 16.34
C ASP A 82 9.13 -8.64 17.11
N ASN A 83 10.27 -7.94 17.22
CA ASN A 83 10.30 -6.59 17.78
C ASN A 83 9.50 -5.61 16.91
N LEU A 84 9.69 -5.65 15.59
CA LEU A 84 8.95 -4.83 14.64
C LEU A 84 7.47 -5.16 14.66
N LYS A 85 7.11 -6.45 14.64
CA LYS A 85 5.73 -6.90 14.77
C LYS A 85 5.08 -6.37 16.06
N SER A 86 5.81 -6.41 17.17
CA SER A 86 5.34 -5.88 18.45
C SER A 86 5.13 -4.37 18.38
N ALA A 87 6.05 -3.64 17.75
CA ALA A 87 5.92 -2.20 17.55
C ALA A 87 4.68 -1.85 16.69
N TYR A 88 4.50 -2.50 15.55
CA TYR A 88 3.35 -2.24 14.67
C TYR A 88 2.01 -2.64 15.29
N THR A 89 1.95 -3.76 16.03
CA THR A 89 0.70 -4.19 16.67
C THR A 89 0.37 -3.39 17.93
N GLY A 90 1.37 -2.79 18.57
CA GLY A 90 1.18 -1.91 19.72
C GLY A 90 0.88 -0.45 19.37
N THR A 91 1.18 -0.03 18.13
CA THR A 91 0.98 1.36 17.68
C THR A 91 -0.51 1.67 17.52
N LYS A 92 -0.95 2.77 18.11
CA LYS A 92 -2.34 3.23 17.96
C LYS A 92 -2.61 3.75 16.55
N ASN A 93 -3.81 3.45 16.04
CA ASN A 93 -4.27 4.03 14.78
C ASN A 93 -4.41 5.56 14.89
N SER A 94 -4.07 6.26 13.82
CA SER A 94 -4.33 7.70 13.69
C SER A 94 -5.83 7.98 13.78
N THR A 95 -6.17 9.10 14.41
CA THR A 95 -7.54 9.63 14.49
C THR A 95 -7.76 10.82 13.56
N VAL A 96 -6.78 11.14 12.71
CA VAL A 96 -6.86 12.26 11.76
C VAL A 96 -7.70 11.83 10.57
N GLU A 97 -8.77 12.58 10.33
CA GLU A 97 -9.67 12.38 9.19
C GLU A 97 -9.42 13.46 8.13
N MET A 98 -9.65 13.13 6.86
CA MET A 98 -9.39 14.05 5.74
C MET A 98 -10.19 15.36 5.86
N ASP A 99 -11.42 15.29 6.36
CA ASP A 99 -12.31 16.45 6.54
C ASP A 99 -11.86 17.38 7.69
N SER A 100 -11.04 16.88 8.61
CA SER A 100 -10.46 17.67 9.71
C SER A 100 -9.28 18.54 9.28
N PHE A 101 -8.70 18.29 8.10
CA PHE A 101 -7.52 18.99 7.61
C PHE A 101 -7.88 20.25 6.82
N THR A 102 -7.31 21.40 7.24
CA THR A 102 -7.35 22.64 6.48
C THR A 102 -5.92 23.06 6.13
N PRO A 103 -5.55 23.13 4.83
CA PRO A 103 -4.21 23.57 4.44
C PRO A 103 -3.92 24.99 4.92
N THR A 104 -2.86 25.16 5.72
CA THR A 104 -2.36 26.48 6.14
C THR A 104 -1.61 27.20 5.01
N ARG A 105 -1.02 26.45 4.07
CA ARG A 105 -0.35 26.99 2.89
C ARG A 105 -1.26 26.91 1.68
N THR A 106 -1.68 28.08 1.19
CA THR A 106 -2.57 28.22 0.03
C THR A 106 -1.88 28.82 -1.19
N SER A 107 -0.64 29.27 -1.05
CA SER A 107 0.17 29.84 -2.13
C SER A 107 1.35 28.95 -2.49
N ALA A 108 1.71 28.94 -3.78
CA ALA A 108 2.91 28.24 -4.25
C ALA A 108 4.18 28.76 -3.55
N LEU A 109 5.09 27.84 -3.25
CA LEU A 109 6.41 28.17 -2.70
C LEU A 109 7.29 28.82 -3.77
N LYS A 110 8.20 29.70 -3.34
CA LYS A 110 9.13 30.36 -4.24
C LYS A 110 10.34 29.47 -4.51
N CYS A 111 10.70 29.39 -5.80
CA CYS A 111 12.02 29.01 -6.32
C CYS A 111 13.21 29.50 -5.47
N PRO A 112 14.09 28.68 -4.88
CA PRO A 112 15.43 29.17 -4.56
C PRO A 112 16.07 29.79 -5.82
N SER A 113 16.55 31.03 -5.73
CA SER A 113 16.99 31.81 -6.90
C SER A 113 18.20 31.25 -7.63
N THR A 114 18.89 30.28 -7.03
CA THR A 114 20.08 29.62 -7.57
C THR A 114 19.76 28.38 -8.42
N LEU A 115 18.49 27.96 -8.48
CA LEU A 115 18.05 26.79 -9.23
C LEU A 115 17.18 27.22 -10.41
N SER A 116 17.39 26.56 -11.56
CA SER A 116 16.46 26.69 -12.69
C SER A 116 15.09 26.14 -12.31
N MET A 117 14.04 26.84 -12.73
CA MET A 117 12.66 26.37 -12.61
C MET A 117 12.20 25.62 -13.86
N ASP A 118 12.98 25.66 -14.94
CA ASP A 118 12.64 25.02 -16.20
C ASP A 118 12.87 23.51 -16.06
N LEU A 119 11.77 22.76 -16.06
CA LEU A 119 11.81 21.30 -16.19
C LEU A 119 12.07 20.95 -17.66
N PRO A 120 12.82 19.87 -17.96
CA PRO A 120 12.91 19.36 -19.32
C PRO A 120 11.52 18.97 -19.82
N ASP A 121 11.31 19.07 -21.13
CA ASP A 121 10.08 18.56 -21.75
C ASP A 121 9.93 17.06 -21.45
N THR A 122 8.69 16.61 -21.24
CA THR A 122 8.38 15.19 -21.16
C THR A 122 8.90 14.49 -22.42
N PRO A 123 9.75 13.46 -22.31
CA PRO A 123 10.31 12.79 -23.48
C PRO A 123 9.18 12.20 -24.34
N ASP A 124 9.26 12.42 -25.65
CA ASP A 124 8.35 11.78 -26.61
C ASP A 124 8.83 10.34 -26.85
N ILE A 125 8.08 9.38 -26.31
CA ILE A 125 8.34 7.95 -26.44
C ILE A 125 7.06 7.27 -26.89
N GLU A 126 7.02 6.93 -28.18
CA GLU A 126 5.92 6.24 -28.85
C GLU A 126 5.50 4.95 -28.12
N ALA A 127 6.46 4.28 -27.44
CA ALA A 127 6.23 3.08 -26.63
C ALA A 127 5.41 3.31 -25.34
N LEU A 128 5.25 4.56 -24.87
CA LEU A 128 4.48 4.89 -23.66
C LEU A 128 3.09 5.45 -23.95
N SER A 129 2.65 5.52 -25.22
CA SER A 129 1.31 5.97 -25.60
C SER A 129 0.20 5.28 -24.77
N CYS A 130 0.42 4.01 -24.42
CA CYS A 130 -0.48 3.21 -23.58
C CYS A 130 -0.39 3.47 -22.07
N SER A 131 0.73 3.97 -21.56
CA SER A 131 0.94 4.15 -20.12
C SER A 131 0.21 5.38 -19.58
N VAL A 132 0.06 6.43 -20.40
CA VAL A 132 -0.74 7.63 -20.10
C VAL A 132 -2.25 7.41 -20.28
N ALA A 133 -2.65 6.34 -20.95
CA ALA A 133 -4.04 6.06 -21.30
C ALA A 133 -4.71 5.01 -20.39
N GLN A 134 -4.05 4.56 -19.31
CA GLN A 134 -4.63 3.61 -18.36
C GLN A 134 -6.01 4.12 -17.85
N PRO A 135 -7.08 3.30 -17.94
CA PRO A 135 -7.06 1.86 -18.15
C PRO A 135 -7.22 1.37 -19.60
N VAL A 136 -7.22 2.22 -20.63
CA VAL A 136 -7.47 1.86 -22.05
C VAL A 136 -6.38 2.39 -22.98
N CYS A 137 -5.62 1.52 -23.64
CA CYS A 137 -4.72 1.91 -24.73
C CYS A 137 -5.29 1.48 -26.09
N ASP A 138 -5.31 2.40 -27.06
CA ASP A 138 -5.74 2.13 -28.44
C ASP A 138 -7.12 1.43 -28.56
N GLY A 139 -8.01 1.71 -27.59
CA GLY A 139 -9.34 1.13 -27.51
C GLY A 139 -9.43 -0.20 -26.76
N GLU A 140 -8.31 -0.77 -26.31
CA GLU A 140 -8.25 -2.01 -25.52
C GLU A 140 -7.92 -1.74 -24.05
N LYS A 141 -8.60 -2.43 -23.13
CA LYS A 141 -8.32 -2.30 -21.70
C LYS A 141 -6.95 -2.93 -21.37
N SER A 142 -6.23 -2.35 -20.41
CA SER A 142 -4.92 -2.86 -19.95
C SER A 142 -4.97 -4.29 -19.36
N ASN A 143 -6.17 -4.81 -19.09
CA ASN A 143 -6.44 -6.17 -18.62
C ASN A 143 -7.26 -7.00 -19.64
N ASN A 144 -7.27 -6.61 -20.92
CA ASN A 144 -7.92 -7.34 -22.01
C ASN A 144 -7.07 -8.54 -22.48
N PHE A 145 -6.61 -9.36 -21.54
CA PHE A 145 -5.95 -10.62 -21.87
C PHE A 145 -7.00 -11.62 -22.34
N ASP A 146 -6.71 -12.35 -23.42
CA ASP A 146 -7.51 -13.53 -23.76
C ASP A 146 -7.38 -14.54 -22.61
N SER A 147 -8.51 -15.09 -22.17
CA SER A 147 -8.57 -16.11 -21.13
C SER A 147 -7.66 -17.32 -21.40
N SER A 148 -7.39 -17.62 -22.67
CA SER A 148 -6.43 -18.65 -23.08
C SER A 148 -4.98 -18.26 -22.75
N THR A 149 -4.60 -16.99 -22.95
CA THR A 149 -3.27 -16.48 -22.58
C THR A 149 -3.07 -16.43 -21.07
N LEU A 150 -4.13 -16.20 -20.30
CA LEU A 150 -4.10 -16.34 -18.83
C LEU A 150 -3.97 -17.80 -18.38
N ALA A 151 -4.51 -18.75 -19.14
CA ALA A 151 -4.37 -20.18 -18.86
C ALA A 151 -2.94 -20.67 -19.13
N ASP A 152 -2.29 -20.15 -20.19
CA ASP A 152 -0.90 -20.47 -20.52
C ASP A 152 0.08 -19.94 -19.45
N LEU A 153 -0.21 -18.76 -18.86
CA LEU A 153 0.56 -18.24 -17.71
C LEU A 153 0.39 -19.08 -16.43
N ASN A 154 -0.62 -19.98 -16.40
CA ASN A 154 -0.88 -20.92 -15.32
C ASN A 154 -0.51 -22.37 -15.68
N GLU A 155 0.18 -22.61 -16.80
CA GLU A 155 0.70 -23.96 -17.13
C GLU A 155 1.77 -24.38 -16.10
N GLY A 156 1.29 -24.97 -15.02
CA GLY A 156 2.06 -25.39 -13.85
C GLY A 156 1.22 -25.45 -12.57
N GLN A 157 0.08 -24.73 -12.49
CA GLN A 157 -0.83 -24.79 -11.34
C GLN A 157 -2.28 -24.98 -11.80
N THR A 158 -2.88 -26.10 -11.39
CA THR A 158 -4.33 -26.29 -11.44
C THR A 158 -5.02 -25.14 -10.71
N ALA A 159 -5.76 -24.32 -11.46
CA ALA A 159 -6.66 -23.31 -10.91
C ALA A 159 -7.59 -23.97 -9.89
N SER A 160 -7.34 -23.73 -8.59
CA SER A 160 -8.36 -23.96 -7.58
C SER A 160 -9.42 -22.90 -7.80
N SER A 161 -10.58 -23.34 -8.27
CA SER A 161 -11.80 -22.54 -8.37
C SER A 161 -12.25 -22.12 -6.96
N SER A 162 -11.65 -21.06 -6.43
CA SER A 162 -12.28 -20.30 -5.37
C SER A 162 -13.29 -19.36 -6.03
N THR A 163 -14.57 -19.69 -5.86
CA THR A 163 -15.71 -18.83 -6.17
C THR A 163 -15.63 -17.58 -5.29
N ALA A 164 -14.77 -16.63 -5.66
CA ALA A 164 -14.83 -15.27 -5.14
C ALA A 164 -15.74 -14.49 -6.09
N SER A 165 -17.02 -14.34 -5.71
CA SER A 165 -17.92 -13.33 -6.27
C SER A 165 -17.36 -11.95 -5.97
N GLY A 166 -16.39 -11.50 -6.78
CA GLY A 166 -16.05 -10.09 -6.92
C GLY A 166 -17.06 -9.48 -7.88
N SER A 167 -18.07 -8.81 -7.32
CA SER A 167 -19.06 -8.04 -8.09
C SER A 167 -18.35 -7.10 -9.06
N SER A 168 -18.52 -7.35 -10.35
CA SER A 168 -18.15 -6.45 -11.44
C SER A 168 -19.07 -5.24 -11.45
N THR A 169 -18.87 -4.30 -10.52
CA THR A 169 -19.36 -2.94 -10.73
C THR A 169 -18.39 -2.23 -11.66
N SER A 170 -18.74 -2.19 -12.94
CA SER A 170 -18.19 -1.23 -13.89
C SER A 170 -18.27 0.16 -13.26
N ALA A 171 -17.13 0.83 -13.09
CA ALA A 171 -17.12 2.25 -12.77
C ALA A 171 -17.68 2.98 -14.01
N GLU A 172 -18.87 3.57 -13.87
CA GLU A 172 -19.43 4.47 -14.87
C GLU A 172 -18.69 5.81 -14.77
N ASP A 173 -17.96 6.16 -15.83
CA ASP A 173 -17.33 7.47 -15.97
C ASP A 173 -18.41 8.56 -16.00
N LYS A 174 -18.33 9.50 -15.04
CA LYS A 174 -19.13 10.72 -15.05
C LYS A 174 -18.66 11.61 -16.21
N ALA A 175 -19.43 11.63 -17.29
CA ALA A 175 -19.27 12.60 -18.35
C ALA A 175 -19.50 14.03 -17.82
N SER A 176 -18.47 14.87 -17.97
CA SER A 176 -18.59 16.32 -17.89
C SER A 176 -19.50 16.84 -19.00
N GLY A 177 -20.56 17.57 -18.64
CA GLY A 177 -21.45 18.23 -19.58
C GLY A 177 -22.58 18.95 -18.86
N GLY A 178 -22.46 20.26 -18.69
CA GLY A 178 -23.43 21.07 -17.96
C GLY A 178 -24.80 21.14 -18.63
N ALA A 179 -25.88 20.99 -17.86
CA ALA A 179 -27.08 21.84 -17.89
C ALA A 179 -28.13 21.38 -16.85
N ARG A 180 -28.46 22.31 -15.96
CA ARG A 180 -29.78 22.62 -15.36
C ARG A 180 -30.62 21.48 -14.73
N ALA A 181 -30.68 21.59 -13.40
CA ALA A 181 -31.71 21.16 -12.45
C ALA A 181 -33.06 20.62 -12.98
N SER A 182 -33.48 19.49 -12.42
CA SER A 182 -34.85 19.27 -11.91
C SER A 182 -34.82 18.09 -10.93
N ILE A 183 -35.00 18.37 -9.64
CA ILE A 183 -35.14 17.34 -8.60
C ILE A 183 -36.65 17.06 -8.49
N ALA A 184 -37.11 15.93 -9.03
CA ALA A 184 -38.45 15.42 -8.76
C ALA A 184 -38.39 14.60 -7.47
N SER A 185 -39.08 15.07 -6.42
CA SER A 185 -39.26 14.38 -5.16
C SER A 185 -40.29 13.26 -5.29
N SER A 186 -39.91 12.02 -4.99
CA SER A 186 -40.86 10.92 -4.77
C SER A 186 -40.89 10.58 -3.27
N VAL A 187 -42.02 10.91 -2.67
CA VAL A 187 -42.41 10.57 -1.29
C VAL A 187 -43.10 9.21 -1.36
N GLU A 188 -42.59 8.20 -0.65
CA GLU A 188 -43.36 6.98 -0.41
C GLU A 188 -43.47 6.70 1.09
N ALA A 189 -44.73 6.64 1.52
CA ALA A 189 -45.18 6.50 2.88
C ALA A 189 -45.12 5.04 3.33
N VAL A 190 -44.55 4.80 4.53
CA VAL A 190 -44.74 3.55 5.26
C VAL A 190 -45.64 3.85 6.45
N ALA A 191 -46.91 3.49 6.31
CA ALA A 191 -47.88 3.43 7.39
C ALA A 191 -48.18 1.97 7.71
N LEU A 192 -48.17 1.65 9.01
CA LEU A 192 -48.95 0.61 9.74
C LEU A 192 -48.04 -0.17 10.70
N LEU A 193 -48.22 0.09 12.01
CA LEU A 193 -48.49 -0.92 13.05
C LEU A 193 -48.46 -0.23 14.44
N LEU A 194 -49.63 0.19 14.90
CA LEU A 194 -49.88 0.59 16.30
C LEU A 194 -51.30 0.18 16.65
N ALA A 195 -51.46 -1.05 17.14
CA ALA A 195 -52.64 -1.45 17.90
C ALA A 195 -52.34 -2.72 18.70
N ALA A 196 -52.01 -2.53 19.97
CA ALA A 196 -52.34 -3.39 21.13
C ALA A 196 -51.18 -3.32 22.12
N PHE A 197 -51.24 -2.40 23.07
CA PHE A 197 -50.85 -2.58 24.48
C PHE A 197 -51.01 -1.23 25.17
N LEU A 198 -52.23 -0.94 25.63
CA LEU A 198 -52.55 -0.03 26.74
C LEU A 198 -54.07 0.07 26.82
N VAL A 199 -54.71 -0.82 27.57
CA VAL A 199 -55.69 -0.51 28.63
C VAL A 199 -55.91 -1.81 29.40
N LEU A 200 -55.28 -1.91 30.57
CA LEU A 200 -55.82 -2.65 31.71
C LEU A 200 -56.16 -1.59 32.76
N GLN A 201 -57.39 -1.07 32.66
CA GLN A 201 -58.28 -0.69 33.75
C GLN A 201 -59.70 -0.78 33.21
#